data_AF-A0A1Z3NDI4-F1
#
_entry.id   AF-A0A1Z3NDI4-F1
#
_cell.length_a   1.000
_cell.length_b   1.000
_cell.length_c   1.000
_cell.angle_alpha   90.00
_cell.angle_beta   90.00
_cell.angle_gamma   90.00
#
_symmetry.space_group_name_H-M   'P 1'
#
loop_
_entity.id
_entity.type
_entity.pdbx_description
1 polymer ?
#
loop_
_entity_poly.entity_id
_entity_poly.type
_entity_poly.pdbx_seq_one_letter_code
_entity_poly.pdbx_strand_id
1 'polypeptide(L)'
;MESNATLNVGKKLVELCKKGDNMKDFDEQMEMHGIEVEGPFPFGDRFAVHYKMDATEKKTNKRIKMEEVALYTVKDGKIVKEEFFYRM
;
A
#
# COMPACT_ATOMS: atom_id res chain seq x y z
N MET A 1 -19.69 14.33 -5.35
CA MET A 1 -18.60 14.68 -6.30
C MET A 1 -17.22 14.23 -5.80
N GLU A 2 -17.02 14.04 -4.49
CA GLU A 2 -15.74 13.58 -3.91
C GLU A 2 -15.40 12.10 -4.17
N SER A 3 -16.39 11.20 -4.28
CA SER A 3 -16.13 9.74 -4.39
C SER A 3 -15.32 9.35 -5.63
N ASN A 4 -15.41 10.10 -6.73
CA ASN A 4 -14.64 9.83 -7.95
C ASN A 4 -13.16 10.17 -7.78
N ALA A 5 -12.84 11.24 -7.04
CA ALA A 5 -11.46 11.62 -6.78
C ALA A 5 -10.78 10.57 -5.87
N THR A 6 -11.44 10.18 -4.77
CA THR A 6 -10.96 9.15 -3.85
C THR A 6 -10.70 7.82 -4.57
N LEU A 7 -11.63 7.39 -5.43
CA LEU A 7 -11.48 6.17 -6.20
C LEU A 7 -10.31 6.24 -7.19
N ASN A 8 -10.12 7.38 -7.87
CA ASN A 8 -9.03 7.54 -8.83
C ASN A 8 -7.66 7.54 -8.12
N VAL A 9 -7.55 8.19 -6.97
CA VAL A 9 -6.34 8.16 -6.14
C VAL A 9 -6.05 6.72 -5.69
N GLY A 10 -7.04 6.02 -5.16
CA GLY A 10 -6.87 4.63 -4.73
C GLY A 10 -6.48 3.69 -5.86
N LYS A 11 -7.09 3.81 -7.05
CA LYS A 11 -6.74 2.98 -8.21
C LYS A 11 -5.31 3.21 -8.66
N LYS A 12 -4.90 4.49 -8.74
CA LYS A 12 -3.53 4.85 -9.10
C LYS A 12 -2.52 4.29 -8.09
N LEU A 13 -2.81 4.39 -6.79
CA LEU A 13 -1.95 3.84 -5.75
C LEU A 13 -1.77 2.32 -5.91
N VAL A 14 -2.88 1.58 -6.05
CA VAL A 14 -2.84 0.11 -6.23
C VAL A 14 -2.07 -0.28 -7.50
N GLU A 15 -2.25 0.45 -8.60
CA GLU A 15 -1.51 0.22 -9.83
C GLU A 15 0.01 0.43 -9.64
N LEU A 16 0.41 1.50 -8.95
CA LEU A 16 1.82 1.77 -8.66
C LEU A 16 2.44 0.68 -7.77
N CYS A 17 1.74 0.26 -6.72
CA CYS A 17 2.22 -0.83 -5.85
C CYS A 17 2.40 -2.14 -6.62
N LYS A 18 1.51 -2.44 -7.58
CA LYS A 18 1.61 -3.65 -8.43
C LYS A 18 2.74 -3.58 -9.46
N LYS A 19 3.08 -2.38 -9.94
CA LYS A 19 4.19 -2.18 -10.88
C LYS A 19 5.56 -2.22 -10.21
N GLY A 20 5.63 -2.00 -8.90
CA GLY A 20 6.90 -1.89 -8.17
C GLY A 20 7.66 -0.58 -8.45
N ASP A 21 7.05 0.38 -9.15
CA ASP A 21 7.72 1.58 -9.71
C ASP A 21 8.08 2.67 -8.66
N ASN A 22 8.06 2.38 -7.36
CA ASN A 22 8.31 3.38 -6.30
C ASN A 22 9.03 2.83 -5.04
N MET A 23 9.74 1.71 -5.16
CA MET A 23 10.33 1.01 -4.01
C MET A 23 11.86 1.11 -3.89
N LYS A 24 12.52 2.11 -4.49
CA LYS A 24 14.00 2.20 -4.44
C LYS A 24 14.59 2.07 -3.03
N ASP A 25 14.07 2.81 -2.07
CA ASP A 25 14.57 2.77 -0.68
C ASP A 25 14.27 1.44 0.02
N PHE A 26 13.16 0.80 -0.36
CA PHE A 26 12.77 -0.51 0.19
C PHE A 26 13.60 -1.64 -0.43
N ASP A 27 13.82 -1.61 -1.75
CA ASP A 27 14.62 -2.59 -2.50
C ASP A 27 16.09 -2.58 -2.08
N GLU A 28 16.61 -1.47 -1.56
CA GLU A 28 17.96 -1.40 -1.00
C GLU A 28 18.10 -2.22 0.30
N GLN A 29 17.03 -2.30 1.11
CA GLN A 29 17.05 -2.94 2.42
C GLN A 29 16.42 -4.34 2.43
N MET A 30 15.45 -4.55 1.56
CA MET A 30 14.62 -5.74 1.49
C MET A 30 14.68 -6.32 0.08
N GLU A 31 14.74 -7.63 -0.02
CA GLU A 31 14.56 -8.38 -1.26
C GLU A 31 13.10 -8.85 -1.33
N MET A 32 12.34 -8.34 -2.29
CA MET A 32 10.93 -8.69 -2.47
C MET A 32 10.77 -10.02 -3.20
N HIS A 33 10.03 -10.94 -2.60
CA HIS A 33 9.64 -12.23 -3.21
C HIS A 33 8.24 -12.16 -3.83
N GLY A 34 7.39 -11.28 -3.32
CA GLY A 34 6.05 -11.08 -3.86
C GLY A 34 5.26 -10.03 -3.08
N ILE A 35 4.34 -9.40 -3.78
CA ILE A 35 3.35 -8.48 -3.20
C ILE A 35 1.98 -8.78 -3.79
N GLU A 36 0.97 -8.90 -2.94
CA GLU A 36 -0.44 -8.92 -3.31
C GLU A 36 -1.08 -7.64 -2.80
N VAL A 37 -1.84 -6.98 -3.68
CA VAL A 37 -2.53 -5.73 -3.37
C VAL A 37 -3.99 -5.86 -3.77
N GLU A 38 -4.87 -5.86 -2.77
CA GLU A 38 -6.31 -5.93 -2.93
C GLU A 38 -6.96 -4.57 -2.61
N GLY A 39 -7.90 -4.15 -3.45
CA GLY A 39 -8.56 -2.83 -3.38
C GLY A 39 -8.34 -1.98 -4.65
N PRO A 40 -8.54 -0.66 -4.57
CA PRO A 40 -8.97 0.07 -3.37
C PRO A 40 -10.41 -0.28 -2.99
N PHE A 41 -10.71 -0.27 -1.69
CA PHE A 41 -12.06 -0.38 -1.14
C PHE A 41 -12.53 1.01 -0.70
N PRO A 42 -13.22 1.78 -1.58
CA PRO A 42 -13.58 3.17 -1.29
C PRO A 42 -14.78 3.27 -0.32
N PHE A 43 -14.73 4.29 0.54
CA PHE A 43 -15.85 4.71 1.39
C PHE A 43 -15.75 6.21 1.70
N GLY A 44 -16.62 7.02 1.09
CA GLY A 44 -16.61 8.48 1.28
C GLY A 44 -15.33 9.16 0.81
N ASP A 45 -14.68 9.88 1.73
CA ASP A 45 -13.37 10.54 1.55
C ASP A 45 -12.18 9.60 1.79
N ARG A 46 -12.43 8.30 2.02
CA ARG A 46 -11.39 7.32 2.34
C ARG A 46 -11.40 6.13 1.40
N PHE A 47 -10.29 5.40 1.38
CA PHE A 47 -10.25 4.06 0.81
C PHE A 47 -9.29 3.17 1.60
N ALA A 48 -9.63 1.89 1.69
CA ALA A 48 -8.75 0.89 2.28
C ALA A 48 -8.01 0.11 1.18
N VAL A 49 -6.82 -0.37 1.51
CA VAL A 49 -6.03 -1.30 0.70
C VAL A 49 -5.53 -2.40 1.61
N HIS A 50 -5.60 -3.64 1.15
CA HIS A 50 -5.04 -4.78 1.86
C HIS A 50 -3.76 -5.21 1.15
N TYR A 51 -2.65 -5.18 1.88
CA TYR A 51 -1.31 -5.53 1.41
C TYR A 51 -0.87 -6.84 2.04
N LYS A 52 -0.37 -7.75 1.20
CA LYS A 52 0.41 -8.90 1.64
C LYS A 52 1.76 -8.84 0.96
N MET A 53 2.82 -8.84 1.75
CA MET A 53 4.19 -8.73 1.27
C MET A 53 5.02 -9.90 1.81
N ASP A 54 5.83 -10.47 0.93
CA ASP A 54 6.85 -11.44 1.30
C ASP A 54 8.21 -10.87 0.89
N ALA A 55 9.06 -10.61 1.87
CA ALA A 55 10.33 -9.93 1.68
C ALA A 55 11.42 -10.57 2.54
N THR A 56 12.68 -10.38 2.18
CA THR A 56 13.84 -10.77 3.01
C THR A 56 14.69 -9.56 3.32
N GLU A 57 14.92 -9.30 4.60
CA GLU A 57 15.80 -8.22 5.02
C GLU A 57 17.25 -8.59 4.67
N LYS A 58 17.89 -7.79 3.82
CA LYS A 58 19.23 -8.09 3.27
C LYS A 58 20.32 -8.13 4.34
N LYS A 59 20.17 -7.36 5.43
CA LYS A 59 21.15 -7.29 6.52
C LYS A 59 21.15 -8.54 7.40
N THR A 60 19.97 -9.05 7.72
CA THR A 60 19.79 -10.18 8.65
C THR A 60 19.54 -11.50 7.94
N ASN A 61 19.28 -11.44 6.64
CA ASN A 61 18.81 -12.53 5.79
C ASN A 61 17.52 -13.18 6.32
N LYS A 62 16.72 -12.42 7.09
CA LYS A 62 15.48 -12.90 7.68
C LYS A 62 14.32 -12.63 6.73
N ARG A 63 13.64 -13.70 6.33
CA ARG A 63 12.39 -13.61 5.57
C ARG A 63 11.25 -13.19 6.49
N ILE A 64 10.53 -12.15 6.07
CA ILE A 64 9.36 -11.60 6.76
C ILE A 64 8.15 -11.67 5.82
N LYS A 65 7.02 -12.08 6.39
CA LYS A 65 5.72 -11.96 5.74
C LYS A 65 4.94 -10.89 6.49
N MET A 66 4.53 -9.85 5.78
CA MET A 66 3.76 -8.74 6.32
C MET A 66 2.38 -8.76 5.70
N GLU A 67 1.36 -8.65 6.54
CA GLU A 67 -0.02 -8.52 6.12
C GLU A 67 -0.63 -7.34 6.88
N GLU A 68 -1.07 -6.34 6.13
CA GLU A 68 -1.57 -5.10 6.70
C GLU A 68 -2.72 -4.53 5.87
N VAL A 69 -3.64 -3.87 6.56
CA VAL A 69 -4.68 -3.04 5.95
C VAL A 69 -4.28 -1.59 6.15
N ALA A 70 -4.17 -0.83 5.07
CA ALA A 70 -3.95 0.60 5.13
C ALA A 70 -5.26 1.34 4.82
N LEU A 71 -5.61 2.32 5.65
CA LEU A 71 -6.72 3.24 5.42
C LEU A 71 -6.15 4.61 5.06
N TYR A 72 -6.53 5.10 3.88
CA TYR A 72 -6.09 6.39 3.36
C TYR A 72 -7.25 7.38 3.39
N THR A 73 -7.01 8.58 3.92
CA THR A 73 -7.95 9.70 3.82
C THR A 73 -7.52 10.65 2.71
N VAL A 74 -8.45 11.01 1.84
CA VAL A 74 -8.23 11.85 0.66
C VAL A 74 -8.93 13.19 0.85
N LYS A 75 -8.20 14.27 0.59
CA LYS A 75 -8.74 15.63 0.51
C LYS A 75 -8.16 16.31 -0.72
N ASP A 76 -9.00 16.97 -1.52
CA ASP A 76 -8.59 17.69 -2.73
C ASP A 76 -7.75 16.82 -3.70
N GLY A 77 -8.10 15.53 -3.82
CA GLY A 77 -7.41 14.58 -4.68
C GLY A 77 -6.02 14.14 -4.18
N LYS A 78 -5.69 14.40 -2.92
CA LYS A 78 -4.41 14.00 -2.29
C LYS A 78 -4.65 13.19 -1.02
N ILE A 79 -3.80 12.21 -0.77
CA ILE A 79 -3.77 11.49 0.50
C ILE A 79 -3.23 12.46 1.56
N VAL A 80 -4.01 12.67 2.62
CA VAL A 80 -3.66 13.57 3.74
C VAL A 80 -3.47 12.84 5.06
N LYS A 81 -3.84 11.55 5.11
CA LYS A 81 -3.67 10.69 6.29
C LYS A 81 -3.56 9.24 5.84
N GLU A 82 -2.67 8.50 6.52
CA GLU A 82 -2.44 7.07 6.34
C GLU A 82 -2.51 6.39 7.70
N GLU A 83 -3.27 5.31 7.80
CA GLU A 83 -3.44 4.53 9.03
C GLU A 83 -3.20 3.05 8.70
N PHE A 84 -2.21 2.44 9.33
CA PHE A 84 -1.83 1.05 9.06
C PHE A 84 -2.29 0.14 10.20
N PHE A 85 -2.98 -0.93 9.84
CA PHE A 85 -3.47 -1.96 10.73
C PHE A 85 -2.78 -3.27 10.38
N TYR A 86 -1.89 -3.75 11.23
CA TYR A 86 -1.15 -5.00 11.03
C TYR A 86 -1.31 -5.91 12.25
N ARG A 87 -1.11 -7.21 12.03
CA ARG A 87 -1.14 -8.21 13.10
C ARG A 87 0.24 -8.27 13.76
N MET A 88 0.26 -8.21 15.10
CA MET A 88 1.48 -8.44 15.90
C MET A 88 1.85 -9.92 15.93
#